data_AF-A0A3Q8V3D7-F1
#
_entry.id   AF-A0A3Q8V3D7-F1
#
_cell.length_a   1.000
_cell.length_b   1.000
_cell.length_c   1.000
_cell.angle_alpha   90.00
_cell.angle_beta   90.00
_cell.angle_gamma   90.00
#
_symmetry.space_group_name_H-M   'P 1'
#
loop_
_entity.id
_entity.type
_entity.pdbx_description
1 polymer ?
#
loop_
_entity_poly.entity_id
_entity_poly.type
_entity_poly.pdbx_seq_one_letter_code
_entity_poly.pdbx_strand_id
1 'polypeptide(L)'
;MAFSAEELRVLRRALALALHPSPVRSPAPGSAHVPSPTRDEDVRDFLRLAQSVDEAVQEGARLRAFLVADLARYRAALPGTAAGYLALLDDVLGAGYQPGPDDLAALRALRGNPAAAALLDRCRTLAERSVRARLAGHAVPAPERPRMPAPRTHLLALPGGLGAAEKETSRPVPTPAEVFPPKRPTPAAPAPAPASPTPSAPPEPAPPAPTPADPSHQLAAG
;
A
#
# COMPACT_ATOMS: atom_id res chain seq x y z
N MET A 1 3.47 -15.04 -7.66
CA MET A 1 2.35 -15.46 -8.52
C MET A 1 2.90 -15.90 -9.86
N ALA A 2 2.24 -16.86 -10.50
CA ALA A 2 2.54 -17.30 -11.86
C ALA A 2 1.33 -17.00 -12.75
N PHE A 3 1.57 -16.41 -13.92
CA PHE A 3 0.54 -16.20 -14.92
C PHE A 3 0.14 -17.52 -15.55
N SER A 4 -1.16 -17.69 -15.81
CA SER A 4 -1.66 -18.77 -16.65
C SER A 4 -1.25 -18.58 -18.10
N ALA A 5 -1.32 -19.67 -18.89
CA ALA A 5 -1.02 -19.61 -20.32
C ALA A 5 -1.91 -18.60 -21.07
N GLU A 6 -3.16 -18.42 -20.63
CA GLU A 6 -4.09 -17.49 -21.26
C GLU A 6 -3.74 -16.04 -20.95
N GLU A 7 -3.45 -15.73 -19.69
CA GLU A 7 -3.00 -14.40 -19.29
C GLU A 7 -1.70 -14.00 -20.00
N LEU A 8 -0.79 -14.95 -20.22
CA LEU A 8 0.44 -14.72 -20.99
C LEU A 8 0.15 -14.42 -22.47
N ARG A 9 -0.86 -15.05 -23.08
CA ARG A 9 -1.29 -14.73 -24.45
C ARG A 9 -1.87 -13.33 -24.53
N VAL A 10 -2.74 -12.96 -23.58
CA VAL A 10 -3.33 -11.63 -23.47
C VAL A 10 -2.23 -10.58 -23.29
N LEU A 11 -1.27 -10.81 -22.40
CA LEU A 11 -0.12 -9.92 -22.20
C LEU A 11 0.73 -9.77 -23.47
N ARG A 12 1.04 -10.87 -24.15
CA ARG A 12 1.80 -10.84 -25.41
C ARG A 12 1.08 -10.04 -26.49
N ARG A 13 -0.25 -10.20 -26.60
CA ARG A 13 -1.08 -9.44 -27.53
C ARG A 13 -1.08 -7.94 -27.20
N ALA A 14 -1.22 -7.58 -25.93
CA ALA A 14 -1.14 -6.20 -25.46
C ALA A 14 0.21 -5.56 -25.82
N LEU A 15 1.32 -6.28 -25.56
CA LEU A 15 2.67 -5.82 -25.89
C LEU A 15 2.88 -5.65 -27.40
N ALA A 16 2.37 -6.59 -28.22
CA ALA A 16 2.44 -6.48 -29.67
C ALA A 16 1.73 -5.22 -30.19
N LEU A 17 0.55 -4.89 -29.63
CA LEU A 17 -0.18 -3.68 -29.99
C LEU A 17 0.53 -2.41 -29.52
N ALA A 18 1.19 -2.43 -28.35
CA ALA A 18 1.94 -1.29 -27.82
C ALA A 18 3.22 -1.00 -28.64
N LEU A 19 3.91 -2.05 -29.11
CA LEU A 19 5.13 -1.93 -29.91
C LEU A 19 4.84 -1.64 -31.39
N HIS A 20 3.68 -2.09 -31.89
CA HIS A 20 3.26 -1.89 -33.27
C HIS A 20 1.87 -1.24 -33.31
N PRO A 21 1.78 0.06 -32.96
CA PRO A 21 0.53 0.78 -33.05
C PRO A 21 0.10 0.83 -34.52
N SER A 22 -0.92 0.07 -34.88
CA SER A 22 -1.51 0.14 -36.21
C SER A 22 -2.05 1.57 -36.42
N PRO A 23 -1.64 2.29 -37.49
CA PRO A 23 -2.21 3.58 -37.79
C PRO A 23 -3.70 3.35 -37.99
N VAL A 24 -4.51 3.93 -37.10
CA VAL A 24 -5.96 3.99 -37.28
C VAL A 24 -6.15 4.59 -38.67
N ARG A 25 -6.57 3.78 -39.64
CA ARG A 25 -7.12 4.30 -40.90
C ARG A 25 -8.29 5.16 -40.47
N SER A 26 -8.09 6.47 -40.42
CA SER A 26 -9.18 7.42 -40.28
C SER A 26 -10.17 7.04 -41.38
N PRO A 27 -11.40 6.63 -41.03
CA PRO A 27 -12.37 6.28 -42.05
C PRO A 27 -12.49 7.48 -42.98
N ALA A 28 -12.45 7.22 -44.29
CA ALA A 28 -12.77 8.25 -45.26
C ALA A 28 -14.12 8.88 -44.85
N PRO A 29 -14.28 10.21 -44.91
CA PRO A 29 -15.54 10.86 -44.55
C PRO A 29 -16.67 10.23 -45.36
N GLY A 30 -17.59 9.52 -44.67
CA GLY A 30 -18.69 8.77 -45.28
C GLY A 30 -18.70 7.24 -45.06
N SER A 31 -17.64 6.65 -44.49
CA SER A 31 -17.66 5.22 -44.12
C SER A 31 -18.16 5.03 -42.68
N ALA A 32 -19.27 4.32 -42.52
CA ALA A 32 -19.76 3.89 -41.21
C ALA A 32 -18.69 3.01 -40.53
N HIS A 33 -18.17 3.46 -39.39
CA HIS A 33 -17.24 2.67 -38.59
C HIS A 33 -18.00 1.46 -38.06
N VAL A 34 -17.76 0.29 -38.66
CA VAL A 34 -18.21 -0.98 -38.08
C VAL A 34 -17.27 -1.24 -36.90
N PRO A 35 -17.74 -1.18 -35.64
CA PRO A 35 -16.91 -1.56 -34.51
C PRO A 35 -16.44 -3.00 -34.75
N SER A 36 -15.13 -3.21 -34.75
CA SER A 36 -14.59 -4.55 -34.88
C SER A 36 -14.73 -5.22 -33.51
N PRO A 37 -15.63 -6.21 -33.35
CA PRO A 37 -15.93 -6.79 -32.04
C PRO A 37 -14.68 -7.34 -31.35
N THR A 38 -13.71 -7.80 -32.14
CA THR A 38 -12.43 -8.32 -31.67
C THR A 38 -11.57 -7.28 -30.96
N ARG A 39 -11.60 -6.00 -31.38
CA ARG A 39 -10.79 -4.95 -30.75
C ARG A 39 -11.37 -4.54 -29.40
N ASP A 40 -12.69 -4.51 -29.29
CA ASP A 40 -13.37 -4.20 -28.03
C ASP A 40 -13.22 -5.34 -27.02
N GLU A 41 -13.25 -6.59 -27.48
CA GLU A 41 -12.91 -7.78 -26.68
C GLU A 41 -11.46 -7.75 -26.20
N ASP A 42 -10.51 -7.44 -27.09
CA ASP A 42 -9.10 -7.33 -26.74
C ASP A 42 -8.86 -6.29 -25.64
N VAL A 43 -9.49 -5.11 -25.75
CA VAL A 43 -9.40 -4.04 -24.74
C VAL A 43 -9.99 -4.52 -23.40
N ARG A 44 -11.12 -5.21 -23.41
CA ARG A 44 -11.73 -5.76 -22.18
C ARG A 44 -10.83 -6.80 -21.53
N ASP A 45 -10.19 -7.67 -22.32
CA ASP A 45 -9.25 -8.67 -21.80
C ASP A 45 -8.02 -8.02 -21.16
N PHE A 46 -7.47 -6.97 -21.79
CA PHE A 46 -6.32 -6.24 -21.25
C PHE A 46 -6.66 -5.54 -19.94
N LEU A 47 -7.83 -4.91 -19.87
CA LEU A 47 -8.30 -4.26 -18.64
C LEU A 47 -8.55 -5.29 -17.52
N ARG A 48 -9.12 -6.45 -17.85
CA ARG A 48 -9.33 -7.53 -16.88
C ARG A 48 -8.00 -8.08 -16.35
N LEU A 49 -7.02 -8.28 -17.24
CA LEU A 49 -5.68 -8.70 -16.85
C LEU A 49 -4.97 -7.64 -15.98
N ALA A 50 -5.09 -6.36 -16.31
CA ALA A 50 -4.54 -5.28 -15.49
C ALA A 50 -5.16 -5.28 -14.09
N GLN A 51 -6.49 -5.43 -14.00
CA GLN A 51 -7.19 -5.52 -12.73
C GLN A 51 -6.75 -6.74 -11.90
N SER A 52 -6.59 -7.91 -12.51
CA SER A 52 -6.12 -9.11 -11.78
C SER A 52 -4.70 -8.96 -11.26
N VAL A 53 -3.82 -8.29 -12.02
CA VAL A 53 -2.46 -7.95 -11.57
C VAL A 53 -2.50 -6.97 -10.40
N ASP A 54 -3.30 -5.91 -10.48
CA ASP A 54 -3.43 -4.92 -9.41
C ASP A 54 -4.00 -5.56 -8.13
N GLU A 55 -4.99 -6.44 -8.26
CA GLU A 55 -5.54 -7.20 -7.16
C GLU A 55 -4.49 -8.13 -6.54
N ALA A 56 -3.73 -8.86 -7.36
CA ALA A 56 -2.64 -9.70 -6.87
C ALA A 56 -1.54 -8.89 -6.15
N VAL A 57 -1.23 -7.68 -6.62
CA VAL A 57 -0.27 -6.78 -5.98
C VAL A 57 -0.80 -6.30 -4.62
N GLN A 58 -2.08 -5.91 -4.55
CA GLN A 58 -2.73 -5.48 -3.31
C GLN A 58 -2.82 -6.62 -2.30
N GLU A 59 -3.23 -7.81 -2.73
CA GLU A 59 -3.31 -8.98 -1.85
C GLU A 59 -1.92 -9.40 -1.39
N GLY A 60 -0.92 -9.37 -2.27
CA GLY A 60 0.47 -9.56 -1.89
C GLY A 60 0.95 -8.55 -0.84
N ALA A 61 0.50 -7.31 -0.89
CA ALA A 61 0.80 -6.30 0.14
C ALA A 61 0.10 -6.62 1.47
N ARG A 62 -1.16 -7.08 1.44
CA ARG A 62 -1.89 -7.51 2.64
C ARG A 62 -1.22 -8.69 3.32
N LEU A 63 -0.85 -9.72 2.56
CA LEU A 63 -0.12 -10.89 3.07
C LEU A 63 1.22 -10.49 3.68
N ARG A 64 2.00 -9.61 3.03
CA ARG A 64 3.25 -9.10 3.61
C ARG A 64 3.02 -8.34 4.90
N ALA A 65 1.99 -7.48 4.97
CA ALA A 65 1.66 -6.75 6.19
C ALA A 65 1.29 -7.71 7.35
N PHE A 66 0.54 -8.77 7.04
CA PHE A 66 0.24 -9.82 8.01
C PHE A 66 1.50 -10.53 8.51
N LEU A 67 2.41 -10.95 7.62
CA LEU A 67 3.66 -11.63 8.00
C LEU A 67 4.58 -10.74 8.84
N VAL A 68 4.65 -9.44 8.53
CA VAL A 68 5.43 -8.48 9.34
C VAL A 68 4.81 -8.29 10.73
N ALA A 69 3.49 -8.24 10.84
CA ALA A 69 2.81 -8.21 12.14
C ALA A 69 3.05 -9.49 12.94
N ASP A 70 3.03 -10.65 12.28
CA ASP A 70 3.29 -11.93 12.92
C ASP A 70 4.76 -12.04 13.36
N LEU A 71 5.72 -11.56 12.56
CA LEU A 71 7.12 -11.45 12.96
C LEU A 71 7.29 -10.67 14.28
N ALA A 72 6.60 -9.55 14.43
CA ALA A 72 6.65 -8.77 15.67
C ALA A 72 6.07 -9.56 16.86
N ARG A 73 5.00 -10.35 16.65
CA ARG A 73 4.42 -11.22 17.66
C ARG A 73 5.37 -12.35 18.06
N TYR A 74 5.96 -13.04 17.10
CA TYR A 74 6.97 -14.07 17.35
C TYR A 74 8.17 -13.47 18.10
N ARG A 75 8.64 -12.29 17.70
CA ARG A 75 9.74 -11.59 18.36
C ARG A 75 9.43 -11.22 19.80
N ALA A 76 8.21 -10.75 20.09
CA ALA A 76 7.77 -10.40 21.44
C ALA A 76 7.68 -11.60 22.39
N ALA A 77 7.53 -12.81 21.85
CA ALA A 77 7.45 -14.06 22.62
C ALA A 77 8.80 -14.79 22.76
N LEU A 78 9.91 -14.16 22.37
CA LEU A 78 11.24 -14.73 22.54
C LEU A 78 11.61 -14.86 24.04
N PRO A 79 12.37 -15.90 24.42
CA PRO A 79 13.00 -16.91 23.56
C PRO A 79 12.09 -18.09 23.16
N GLY A 80 10.87 -18.20 23.72
CA GLY A 80 10.01 -19.38 23.56
C GLY A 80 9.58 -19.68 22.12
N THR A 81 9.60 -18.67 21.25
CA THR A 81 9.24 -18.74 19.83
C THR A 81 10.44 -18.74 18.88
N ALA A 82 11.67 -18.93 19.38
CA ALA A 82 12.90 -18.76 18.58
C ALA A 82 12.89 -19.53 17.26
N ALA A 83 12.48 -20.80 17.25
CA ALA A 83 12.43 -21.59 16.02
C ALA A 83 11.48 -20.99 14.97
N GLY A 84 10.26 -20.60 15.39
CA GLY A 84 9.26 -19.98 14.51
C GLY A 84 9.68 -18.59 14.04
N TYR A 85 10.29 -17.79 14.91
CA TYR A 85 10.81 -16.47 14.55
C TYR A 85 11.90 -16.58 13.48
N LEU A 86 12.86 -17.50 13.62
CA LEU A 86 13.96 -17.67 12.67
C LEU A 86 13.47 -18.18 11.31
N ALA A 87 12.56 -19.16 11.30
CA ALA A 87 11.96 -19.66 10.06
C ALA A 87 11.18 -18.57 9.32
N LEU A 88 10.29 -17.88 10.04
CA LEU A 88 9.48 -16.79 9.47
C LEU A 88 10.36 -15.64 8.96
N LEU A 89 11.44 -15.30 9.69
CA LEU A 89 12.37 -14.26 9.26
C LEU A 89 13.08 -14.65 7.96
N ASP A 90 13.54 -15.90 7.82
CA ASP A 90 14.19 -16.36 6.58
C ASP A 90 13.25 -16.30 5.37
N ASP A 91 11.99 -16.72 5.56
CA ASP A 91 10.95 -16.67 4.53
C ASP A 91 10.69 -15.24 4.06
N VAL A 92 10.47 -14.29 5.00
CA VAL A 92 10.18 -12.91 4.60
C VAL A 92 11.40 -12.20 4.02
N LEU A 93 12.62 -12.57 4.41
CA LEU A 93 13.85 -12.06 3.79
C LEU A 93 13.97 -12.54 2.35
N GLY A 94 13.55 -13.77 2.05
CA GLY A 94 13.40 -14.27 0.68
C GLY A 94 12.40 -13.47 -0.15
N ALA A 95 11.36 -12.93 0.49
CA ALA A 95 10.35 -12.08 -0.14
C ALA A 95 10.72 -10.58 -0.22
N GLY A 96 11.94 -10.20 0.19
CA GLY A 96 12.45 -8.83 0.10
C GLY A 96 12.17 -7.93 1.31
N TYR A 97 11.79 -8.50 2.46
CA TYR A 97 11.71 -7.76 3.72
C TYR A 97 13.06 -7.12 4.09
N GLN A 98 13.02 -5.89 4.59
CA GLN A 98 14.21 -5.18 5.07
C GLN A 98 14.27 -5.29 6.60
N PRO A 99 15.27 -5.99 7.16
CA PRO A 99 15.35 -6.23 8.59
C PRO A 99 15.59 -4.93 9.36
N GLY A 100 14.83 -4.76 10.45
CA GLY A 100 14.90 -3.59 11.33
C GLY A 100 15.91 -3.75 12.48
N PRO A 101 16.14 -2.68 13.26
CA PRO A 101 17.04 -2.71 14.41
C PRO A 101 16.61 -3.74 15.46
N ASP A 102 15.31 -3.88 15.68
CA ASP A 102 14.73 -4.85 16.60
C ASP A 102 14.99 -6.30 16.16
N ASP A 103 14.98 -6.56 14.84
CA ASP A 103 15.24 -7.90 14.31
C ASP A 103 16.71 -8.27 14.56
N LEU A 104 17.62 -7.31 14.36
CA LEU A 104 19.03 -7.46 14.69
C LEU A 104 19.25 -7.60 16.20
N ALA A 105 18.46 -6.93 17.04
CA ALA A 105 18.53 -7.06 18.49
C ALA A 105 18.07 -8.46 18.93
N ALA A 106 16.96 -8.95 18.38
CA ALA A 106 16.43 -10.28 18.63
C ALA A 106 17.44 -11.38 18.23
N LEU A 107 18.02 -11.29 17.03
CA LEU A 107 19.05 -12.23 16.58
C LEU A 107 20.30 -12.20 17.47
N ARG A 108 20.71 -11.01 17.96
CA ARG A 108 21.81 -10.88 18.93
C ARG A 108 21.46 -11.38 20.33
N ALA A 109 20.18 -11.48 20.69
CA ALA A 109 19.74 -12.03 21.97
C ALA A 109 19.73 -13.57 21.95
N LEU A 110 19.51 -14.18 20.77
CA LEU A 110 19.56 -15.62 20.55
C LEU A 110 20.99 -16.17 20.36
N ARG A 111 21.95 -15.66 21.16
CA ARG A 111 23.35 -16.09 21.07
C ARG A 111 23.49 -17.58 21.36
N GLY A 112 24.35 -18.25 20.60
CA GLY A 112 24.55 -19.70 20.69
C GLY A 112 23.69 -20.52 19.72
N ASN A 113 22.72 -19.90 19.05
CA ASN A 113 22.00 -20.55 17.96
C ASN A 113 22.71 -20.29 16.60
N PRO A 114 23.16 -21.33 15.89
CA PRO A 114 23.88 -21.17 14.62
C PRO A 114 22.99 -20.60 13.51
N ALA A 115 21.70 -20.92 13.49
CA ALA A 115 20.75 -20.36 12.51
C ALA A 115 20.53 -18.86 12.74
N ALA A 116 20.46 -18.43 14.01
CA ALA A 116 20.38 -17.01 14.35
C ALA A 116 21.64 -16.24 13.93
N ALA A 117 22.83 -16.85 14.07
CA ALA A 117 24.08 -16.26 13.62
C ALA A 117 24.12 -16.09 12.09
N ALA A 118 23.75 -17.13 11.33
CA ALA A 118 23.69 -17.07 9.87
C ALA A 118 22.71 -16.00 9.37
N LEU A 119 21.52 -15.93 9.98
CA LEU A 119 20.53 -14.89 9.66
C LEU A 119 21.03 -13.49 10.03
N LEU A 120 21.74 -13.33 11.13
CA LEU A 120 22.32 -12.04 11.53
C LEU A 120 23.29 -11.50 10.48
N ASP A 121 24.16 -12.36 9.93
CA ASP A 121 25.12 -11.96 8.91
C ASP A 121 24.45 -11.63 7.58
N ARG A 122 23.41 -12.39 7.19
CA ARG A 122 22.55 -12.06 6.05
C ARG A 122 21.87 -10.70 6.23
N CYS A 123 21.26 -10.47 7.39
CA CYS A 123 20.56 -9.22 7.71
C CYS A 123 21.50 -8.00 7.70
N ARG A 124 22.73 -8.15 8.23
CA ARG A 124 23.77 -7.10 8.17
C ARG A 124 24.11 -6.73 6.73
N THR A 125 24.33 -7.73 5.88
CA THR A 125 24.63 -7.51 4.46
C THR A 125 23.50 -6.75 3.75
N LEU A 126 22.25 -7.09 4.06
CA LEU A 126 21.08 -6.40 3.52
C LEU A 126 20.96 -4.95 4.04
N ALA A 127 21.19 -4.73 5.34
CA ALA A 127 21.18 -3.40 5.94
C ALA A 127 22.29 -2.51 5.35
N GLU A 128 23.50 -3.04 5.13
CA GLU A 128 24.58 -2.30 4.49
C GLU A 128 24.24 -1.93 3.05
N ARG A 129 23.67 -2.87 2.28
CA ARG A 129 23.22 -2.62 0.91
C ARG A 129 22.13 -1.55 0.87
N SER A 130 21.18 -1.58 1.78
CA SER A 130 20.08 -0.61 1.83
C SER A 130 20.58 0.79 2.21
N VAL A 131 21.50 0.90 3.18
CA VAL A 131 22.16 2.17 3.53
C VAL A 131 22.98 2.69 2.35
N ARG A 132 23.76 1.84 1.68
CA ARG A 132 24.55 2.22 0.50
C ARG A 132 23.65 2.71 -0.63
N ALA A 133 22.53 2.03 -0.90
CA ALA A 133 21.57 2.45 -1.92
C ALA A 133 20.96 3.82 -1.59
N ARG A 134 20.64 4.08 -0.32
CA ARG A 134 20.15 5.39 0.13
C ARG A 134 21.19 6.49 -0.05
N LEU A 135 22.43 6.24 0.33
CA LEU A 135 23.53 7.19 0.17
C LEU A 135 23.82 7.48 -1.31
N ALA A 136 23.82 6.44 -2.17
CA ALA A 136 23.97 6.61 -3.61
C ALA A 136 22.81 7.40 -4.23
N GLY A 137 21.57 7.14 -3.80
CA GLY A 137 20.40 7.90 -4.24
C GLY A 137 20.35 9.35 -3.75
N HIS A 138 21.04 9.67 -2.65
CA HIS A 138 21.23 11.06 -2.18
C HIS A 138 22.44 11.76 -2.82
N ALA A 139 23.31 11.03 -3.50
CA ALA A 139 24.45 11.58 -4.24
C ALA A 139 24.07 12.03 -5.67
N VAL A 140 22.85 11.74 -6.13
CA VAL A 140 22.31 12.30 -7.36
C VAL A 140 21.66 13.64 -7.01
N PRO A 141 22.12 14.79 -7.54
CA PRO A 141 21.36 16.03 -7.41
C PRO A 141 19.96 15.77 -7.96
N ALA A 142 18.93 16.33 -7.31
CA ALA A 142 17.53 16.17 -7.68
C ALA A 142 17.36 16.13 -9.21
N PRO A 143 16.57 15.21 -9.79
CA PRO A 143 16.36 15.24 -11.22
C PRO A 143 15.84 16.63 -11.57
N GLU A 144 16.61 17.36 -12.38
CA GLU A 144 16.06 18.45 -13.16
C GLU A 144 14.72 17.92 -13.71
N ARG A 145 13.64 18.62 -13.37
CA ARG A 145 12.32 18.35 -13.93
C ARG A 145 12.52 18.02 -15.41
N PRO A 146 11.94 16.93 -15.95
CA PRO A 146 12.08 16.63 -17.37
C PRO A 146 11.65 17.88 -18.14
N ARG A 147 12.62 18.53 -18.81
CA ARG A 147 12.35 19.61 -19.75
C ARG A 147 11.55 18.97 -20.87
N MET A 148 10.23 19.04 -20.77
CA MET A 148 9.35 18.68 -21.88
C MET A 148 9.80 19.51 -23.09
N PRO A 149 10.02 18.91 -24.27
CA PRO A 149 10.19 19.69 -25.48
C PRO A 149 8.93 20.55 -25.66
N ALA A 150 9.13 21.85 -25.86
CA ALA A 150 8.04 22.80 -26.05
C ALA A 150 7.07 22.30 -27.15
N PRO A 151 5.74 22.39 -26.96
CA PRO A 151 4.79 21.99 -27.98
C PRO A 151 4.96 22.89 -29.21
N ARG A 152 5.55 22.36 -30.29
CA ARG A 152 5.67 23.04 -31.59
C ARG A 152 4.41 22.86 -32.44
N THR A 153 3.26 23.28 -31.92
CA THR A 153 2.07 23.47 -32.74
C THR A 153 1.38 24.76 -32.32
N HIS A 154 1.83 25.87 -32.91
CA HIS A 154 1.01 27.06 -33.00
C HIS A 154 -0.25 26.67 -33.79
N LEU A 155 -1.38 26.55 -33.10
CA LEU A 155 -2.68 26.57 -33.76
C LEU A 155 -2.80 27.94 -34.42
N LEU A 156 -2.67 27.96 -35.75
CA LEU A 156 -3.09 29.10 -36.55
C LEU A 156 -4.61 29.21 -36.35
N ALA A 157 -5.01 30.15 -35.50
CA ALA A 157 -6.40 30.53 -35.35
C ALA A 157 -6.90 31.04 -36.72
N LEU A 158 -7.88 30.34 -37.27
CA LEU A 158 -8.61 30.77 -38.46
C LEU A 158 -9.30 32.11 -38.17
N PRO A 159 -9.23 33.10 -39.09
CA PRO A 159 -9.78 34.42 -38.85
C PRO A 159 -11.32 34.44 -38.98
N GLY A 160 -11.98 34.94 -37.93
CA GLY A 160 -13.02 35.97 -38.02
C GLY A 160 -14.37 35.63 -38.66
N GLY A 161 -15.38 35.38 -37.82
CA GLY A 161 -16.79 35.63 -38.13
C GLY A 161 -17.38 36.56 -37.08
N LEU A 162 -17.43 37.86 -37.40
CA LEU A 162 -18.00 38.92 -36.56
C LEU A 162 -19.53 38.86 -36.60
N GLY A 163 -20.16 38.69 -35.44
CA GLY A 163 -21.59 38.86 -35.23
C GLY A 163 -21.83 39.77 -34.03
N ALA A 164 -22.25 41.00 -34.33
CA ALA A 164 -22.96 41.98 -33.51
C ALA A 164 -22.42 42.34 -32.11
N ALA A 165 -22.03 43.61 -32.03
CA ALA A 165 -21.79 44.37 -30.82
C ALA A 165 -22.99 44.35 -29.87
N GLU A 166 -22.71 44.16 -28.58
CA GLU A 166 -23.47 44.81 -27.52
C GLU A 166 -22.54 45.25 -26.38
N LYS A 167 -22.92 46.38 -25.82
CA LYS A 167 -22.18 47.32 -24.99
C LYS A 167 -22.06 46.86 -23.54
N GLU A 168 -21.00 47.38 -22.89
CA GLU A 168 -20.95 47.88 -21.50
C GLU A 168 -21.32 46.85 -20.40
N THR A 169 -20.40 46.46 -19.51
CA THR A 169 -20.07 47.31 -18.36
C THR A 169 -18.88 46.73 -17.60
N SER A 170 -17.97 47.61 -17.21
CA SER A 170 -16.88 47.36 -16.27
C SER A 170 -17.41 46.90 -14.92
N ARG A 171 -17.06 45.68 -14.49
CA ARG A 171 -17.20 45.29 -13.08
C ARG A 171 -15.94 45.69 -12.30
N PRO A 172 -16.11 46.30 -11.11
CA PRO A 172 -15.00 46.82 -10.31
C PRO A 172 -14.17 45.69 -9.68
N VAL A 173 -12.88 45.98 -9.49
CA VAL A 173 -11.92 45.15 -8.75
C VAL A 173 -12.33 45.15 -7.26
N PRO A 174 -12.52 43.98 -6.62
CA PRO A 174 -12.84 43.93 -5.20
C PRO A 174 -11.63 44.33 -4.35
N THR A 175 -11.86 45.16 -3.34
CA THR A 175 -10.83 45.58 -2.37
C THR A 175 -10.48 44.46 -1.37
N PRO A 176 -9.28 44.47 -0.76
CA PRO A 176 -8.76 43.37 0.08
C PRO A 176 -9.60 42.94 1.30
N ALA A 177 -10.65 43.68 1.67
CA ALA A 177 -11.52 43.37 2.80
C ALA A 177 -12.59 42.30 2.51
N GLU A 178 -12.82 41.92 1.25
CA GLU A 178 -13.80 40.88 0.88
C GLU A 178 -13.21 39.45 0.83
N VAL A 179 -11.88 39.30 0.93
CA VAL A 179 -11.19 37.98 0.87
C VAL A 179 -10.87 37.41 2.26
N PHE A 180 -10.96 38.21 3.33
CA PHE A 180 -10.64 37.78 4.70
C PHE A 180 -11.78 38.09 5.68
N PRO A 181 -12.59 37.09 6.10
CA PRO A 181 -13.52 37.29 7.20
C PRO A 181 -12.76 37.52 8.53
N PRO A 182 -13.25 38.38 9.44
CA PRO A 182 -12.61 38.60 10.72
C PRO A 182 -12.62 37.32 11.58
N LYS A 183 -11.50 37.09 12.29
CA LYS A 183 -11.35 35.99 13.25
C LYS A 183 -12.50 36.00 14.27
N ARG A 184 -13.25 34.90 14.30
CA ARG A 184 -14.27 34.63 15.31
C ARG A 184 -13.58 34.50 16.68
N PRO A 185 -14.08 35.14 17.77
CA PRO A 185 -13.49 35.00 19.09
C PRO A 185 -13.54 33.55 19.58
N THR A 186 -12.43 33.10 20.14
CA THR A 186 -12.27 31.80 20.81
C THR A 186 -13.27 31.64 21.94
N PRO A 187 -14.05 30.54 22.00
CA PRO A 187 -14.78 30.18 23.20
C PRO A 187 -13.81 29.91 24.36
N ALA A 188 -14.06 30.53 25.51
CA ALA A 188 -13.32 30.33 26.73
C ALA A 188 -13.34 28.85 27.17
N ALA A 189 -12.21 28.38 27.71
CA ALA A 189 -12.13 27.09 28.36
C ALA A 189 -13.12 27.03 29.55
N PRO A 190 -13.90 25.94 29.72
CA PRO A 190 -14.68 25.77 30.93
C PRO A 190 -13.76 25.52 32.13
N ALA A 191 -14.00 26.28 33.20
CA ALA A 191 -13.40 26.09 34.52
C ALA A 191 -13.75 24.70 35.11
N PRO A 192 -12.92 24.14 36.01
CA PRO A 192 -13.16 22.83 36.60
C PRO A 192 -14.37 22.85 37.54
N ALA A 193 -15.33 21.99 37.28
CA ALA A 193 -16.49 21.75 38.14
C ALA A 193 -16.13 20.75 39.27
N PRO A 194 -16.83 20.81 40.43
CA PRO A 194 -16.40 20.21 41.69
C PRO A 194 -16.68 18.70 41.76
N ALA A 195 -15.89 18.04 42.61
CA ALA A 195 -15.95 16.61 42.91
C ALA A 195 -17.33 16.14 43.39
N SER A 196 -17.76 14.97 42.88
CA SER A 196 -18.78 14.09 43.50
C SER A 196 -18.76 12.71 42.79
N PRO A 197 -19.34 11.66 43.40
CA PRO A 197 -18.71 10.71 44.30
C PRO A 197 -18.27 9.40 43.59
N THR A 198 -17.39 8.67 44.29
CA THR A 198 -16.88 7.33 43.95
C THR A 198 -17.93 6.35 43.38
N PRO A 199 -17.66 5.69 42.23
CA PRO A 199 -18.35 4.46 41.86
C PRO A 199 -17.86 3.30 42.73
N SER A 200 -18.80 2.63 43.39
CA SER A 200 -18.58 1.39 44.15
C SER A 200 -17.87 0.32 43.32
N ALA A 201 -17.07 -0.48 44.02
CA ALA A 201 -16.32 -1.62 43.49
C ALA A 201 -17.20 -2.63 42.71
N PRO A 202 -16.65 -3.34 41.72
CA PRO A 202 -17.33 -4.48 41.08
C PRO A 202 -17.58 -5.60 42.11
N PRO A 203 -18.69 -6.35 42.01
CA PRO A 203 -18.90 -7.52 42.86
C PRO A 203 -17.86 -8.61 42.55
N GLU A 204 -17.35 -9.20 43.63
CA GLU A 204 -16.39 -10.30 43.64
C GLU A 204 -16.96 -11.56 42.93
N PRO A 205 -16.15 -12.33 42.17
CA PRO A 205 -16.61 -13.57 41.57
C PRO A 205 -16.94 -14.61 42.66
N ALA A 206 -18.12 -15.24 42.56
CA ALA A 206 -18.50 -16.34 43.43
C ALA A 206 -17.47 -17.51 43.36
N PRO A 207 -17.20 -18.22 44.47
CA PRO A 207 -16.30 -19.36 44.47
C PRO A 207 -16.87 -20.50 43.61
N PRO A 208 -16.01 -21.29 42.93
CA PRO A 208 -16.46 -22.44 42.15
C PRO A 208 -17.05 -23.52 43.07
N ALA A 209 -18.14 -24.14 42.62
CA ALA A 209 -18.76 -25.28 43.28
C ALA A 209 -17.77 -26.46 43.40
N PRO A 210 -17.82 -27.25 44.48
CA PRO A 210 -16.99 -28.43 44.63
C PRO A 210 -17.33 -29.47 43.56
N THR A 211 -16.31 -29.92 42.82
CA THR A 211 -16.38 -31.06 41.91
C THR A 211 -16.78 -32.33 42.69
N PRO A 212 -17.74 -33.14 42.19
CA PRO A 212 -17.97 -34.48 42.71
C PRO A 212 -16.72 -35.33 42.53
N ALA A 213 -16.31 -36.00 43.60
CA ALA A 213 -15.19 -36.94 43.59
C ALA A 213 -15.46 -38.13 42.67
N ASP A 214 -14.44 -38.50 41.90
CA ASP A 214 -14.34 -39.74 41.13
C ASP A 214 -14.53 -40.97 42.05
N PRO A 215 -15.44 -41.91 41.75
CA PRO A 215 -15.44 -43.20 42.40
C PRO A 215 -14.39 -44.11 41.74
N SER A 216 -13.30 -44.29 42.48
CA SER A 216 -12.28 -45.35 42.42
C SER A 216 -12.64 -46.57 41.57
N HIS A 217 -11.82 -46.81 40.53
CA HIS A 217 -11.74 -48.10 39.85
C HIS A 217 -11.27 -49.17 40.85
N GLN A 218 -12.18 -50.06 41.25
CA GLN A 218 -11.81 -51.33 41.88
C GLN A 218 -11.36 -52.32 40.82
N LEU A 219 -10.10 -52.75 40.97
CA LEU A 219 -9.51 -53.92 40.34
C LEU A 219 -10.26 -55.17 40.84
N ALA A 220 -10.96 -55.86 39.94
CA ALA A 220 -11.36 -57.24 40.15
C ALA A 220 -10.27 -58.14 39.55
N ALA A 221 -9.53 -58.81 40.43
CA ALA A 221 -8.81 -60.03 40.11
C ALA A 221 -9.81 -61.19 40.18
N GLY A 222 -9.79 -62.05 39.15
CA GLY A 222 -10.62 -63.24 39.01
C GLY A 222 -10.40 -63.87 37.65
#